data_AF-A0A9D5LJP9-F1
#
_entry.id   AF-A0A9D5LJP9-F1
#
_cell.length_a   1.000
_cell.length_b   1.000
_cell.length_c   1.000
_cell.angle_alpha   90.00
_cell.angle_beta   90.00
_cell.angle_gamma   90.00
#
_symmetry.space_group_name_H-M   'P 1'
#
loop_
_entity.id
_entity.type
_entity.pdbx_description
1 polymer ?
#
loop_
_entity_poly.entity_id
_entity_poly.type
_entity_poly.pdbx_seq_one_letter_code
_entity_poly.pdbx_strand_id
1 'polypeptide(L)'
;MKPFAIIFSALLLASLFPACGPRVDIDISRPPHAQAAELVAEMSPQELAEALVNWMAKASPTDRDYVRTLTREIVSAYDSTDNYASRHFAHALDSVKETLSVEKLARVYVVASKPSRLAVILREEGADTALIREIRRTYATDTVGLKAFDTNYFIR
;
A
#
# COMPACT_ATOMS: atom_id res chain seq x y z
N MET A 1 -42.22 23.80 -44.88
CA MET A 1 -42.58 23.59 -43.45
C MET A 1 -41.33 23.81 -42.60
N LYS A 2 -41.34 24.85 -41.75
CA LYS A 2 -40.43 25.14 -40.61
C LYS A 2 -41.33 25.14 -39.34
N PRO A 3 -40.89 25.22 -38.07
CA PRO A 3 -39.59 24.93 -37.40
C PRO A 3 -39.76 24.18 -36.02
N PHE A 4 -38.72 24.18 -35.15
CA PHE A 4 -38.65 23.83 -33.70
C PHE A 4 -38.55 22.33 -33.34
N ALA A 5 -37.44 21.79 -32.80
CA ALA A 5 -36.64 22.07 -31.59
C ALA A 5 -37.21 21.40 -30.31
N ILE A 6 -36.28 21.03 -29.40
CA ILE A 6 -36.40 20.95 -27.92
C ILE A 6 -36.31 19.54 -27.25
N ILE A 7 -35.15 19.32 -26.60
CA ILE A 7 -34.91 18.86 -25.20
C ILE A 7 -35.05 17.36 -24.91
N PHE A 8 -34.03 16.60 -24.47
CA PHE A 8 -33.16 16.61 -23.27
C PHE A 8 -33.51 15.37 -22.41
N SER A 9 -32.53 14.91 -21.63
CA SER A 9 -32.66 13.96 -20.50
C SER A 9 -32.70 12.48 -20.86
N ALA A 10 -31.58 11.75 -20.70
CA ALA A 10 -30.93 11.33 -19.45
C ALA A 10 -31.65 10.16 -18.77
N LEU A 11 -31.00 8.99 -18.83
CA LEU A 11 -30.92 8.07 -17.70
C LEU A 11 -29.61 7.28 -17.85
N LEU A 12 -28.52 7.97 -17.48
CA LEU A 12 -27.35 7.32 -16.89
C LEU A 12 -27.86 6.56 -15.66
N LEU A 13 -28.18 5.28 -15.81
CA LEU A 13 -28.11 4.34 -14.69
C LEU A 13 -26.63 4.14 -14.38
N ALA A 14 -26.02 5.16 -13.77
CA ALA A 14 -24.87 4.96 -12.92
C ALA A 14 -25.40 4.15 -11.74
N SER A 15 -25.26 2.84 -11.82
CA SER A 15 -25.40 1.95 -10.69
C SER A 15 -24.37 2.37 -9.65
N LEU A 16 -24.82 3.22 -8.73
CA LEU A 16 -24.22 3.45 -7.42
C LEU A 16 -24.34 2.16 -6.62
N PHE A 17 -23.58 1.13 -7.03
CA PHE A 17 -23.13 0.14 -6.07
C PHE A 17 -21.99 0.82 -5.33
N PRO A 18 -22.09 1.10 -4.02
CA PRO A 18 -20.86 1.11 -3.25
C PRO A 18 -20.28 -0.30 -3.49
N ALA A 19 -19.12 -0.37 -4.14
CA ALA A 19 -18.33 -1.59 -4.16
C ALA A 19 -17.92 -1.86 -2.70
N CYS A 20 -18.84 -2.42 -1.94
CA CYS A 20 -18.69 -2.90 -0.59
C CYS A 20 -18.80 -4.41 -0.70
N GLY A 21 -17.83 -5.01 -1.41
CA GLY A 21 -17.47 -6.39 -1.15
C GLY A 21 -17.00 -6.50 0.31
N PRO A 22 -17.04 -7.69 0.92
CA PRO A 22 -16.46 -7.90 2.23
C PRO A 22 -15.03 -7.38 2.20
N ARG A 23 -14.75 -6.36 3.02
CA ARG A 23 -13.41 -5.82 3.16
C ARG A 23 -12.64 -6.86 3.97
N VAL A 24 -12.02 -7.82 3.29
CA VAL A 24 -11.15 -8.80 3.97
C VAL A 24 -10.02 -7.98 4.58
N ASP A 25 -10.03 -7.90 5.91
CA ASP A 25 -9.08 -7.11 6.66
C ASP A 25 -7.85 -7.98 6.98
N ILE A 26 -6.70 -7.33 7.06
CA ILE A 26 -5.45 -8.01 7.40
C ILE A 26 -5.42 -8.19 8.91
N ASP A 27 -5.51 -9.45 9.35
CA ASP A 27 -5.54 -9.84 10.75
C ASP A 27 -4.19 -10.44 11.18
N ILE A 28 -3.44 -9.68 11.98
CA ILE A 28 -2.11 -10.06 12.48
C ILE A 28 -2.11 -11.28 13.42
N SER A 29 -3.27 -11.68 13.93
CA SER A 29 -3.39 -12.87 14.78
C SER A 29 -3.37 -14.17 13.99
N ARG A 30 -3.56 -14.10 12.67
CA ARG A 30 -3.56 -15.26 11.77
C ARG A 30 -2.17 -15.49 11.19
N PRO A 31 -1.79 -16.75 10.87
CA PRO A 31 -0.53 -17.03 10.20
C PRO A 31 -0.46 -16.35 8.80
N PRO A 32 0.62 -15.62 8.47
CA PRO A 32 0.73 -14.90 7.19
C PRO A 32 0.55 -15.78 5.95
N HIS A 33 1.04 -17.02 5.99
CA HIS A 33 0.95 -17.94 4.85
C HIS A 33 -0.49 -18.32 4.52
N ALA A 34 -1.28 -18.70 5.53
CA ALA A 34 -2.69 -19.07 5.35
C ALA A 34 -3.53 -17.86 4.92
N GLN A 35 -3.29 -16.69 5.51
CA GLN A 35 -4.00 -15.47 5.16
C GLN A 35 -3.64 -14.99 3.73
N ALA A 36 -2.39 -15.11 3.30
CA ALA A 36 -1.99 -14.78 1.93
C ALA A 36 -2.73 -15.63 0.88
N ALA A 37 -2.83 -16.95 1.10
CA ALA A 37 -3.54 -17.85 0.19
C ALA A 37 -5.03 -17.50 0.08
N GLU A 38 -5.68 -17.16 1.20
CA GLU A 38 -7.07 -16.70 1.23
C GLU A 38 -7.25 -15.37 0.50
N LEU A 39 -6.43 -14.37 0.82
CA LEU A 39 -6.48 -13.05 0.19
C LEU A 39 -6.29 -13.13 -1.33
N VAL A 40 -5.35 -13.95 -1.81
CA VAL A 40 -5.10 -14.14 -3.24
C VAL A 40 -6.26 -14.88 -3.94
N ALA A 41 -6.95 -15.78 -3.22
CA ALA A 41 -8.13 -16.47 -3.76
C ALA A 41 -9.37 -15.58 -3.83
N GLU A 42 -9.47 -14.58 -2.93
CA GLU A 42 -10.66 -13.73 -2.78
C GLU A 42 -10.54 -12.35 -3.46
N MET A 43 -9.32 -11.87 -3.72
CA MET A 43 -9.06 -10.52 -4.24
C MET A 43 -8.23 -10.54 -5.51
N SER A 44 -8.55 -9.61 -6.43
CA SER A 44 -7.63 -9.29 -7.52
C SER A 44 -6.34 -8.64 -7.00
N PRO A 45 -5.24 -8.66 -7.77
CA PRO A 45 -3.99 -7.98 -7.40
C PRO A 45 -4.18 -6.50 -7.05
N GLN A 46 -5.10 -5.81 -7.73
CA GLN A 46 -5.40 -4.40 -7.48
C GLN A 46 -6.09 -4.20 -6.11
N GLU A 47 -7.14 -4.96 -5.84
CA GLU A 47 -7.88 -4.89 -4.57
C GLU A 47 -6.99 -5.25 -3.38
N LEU A 48 -6.14 -6.27 -3.54
CA LEU A 48 -5.21 -6.69 -2.49
C LEU A 48 -4.12 -5.63 -2.24
N ALA A 49 -3.59 -4.99 -3.28
CA ALA A 49 -2.64 -3.90 -3.12
C ALA A 49 -3.27 -2.71 -2.36
N GLU A 50 -4.51 -2.35 -2.71
CA GLU A 50 -5.26 -1.31 -2.00
C GLU A 50 -5.54 -1.69 -0.54
N ALA A 51 -5.96 -2.93 -0.27
CA ALA A 51 -6.20 -3.41 1.08
C ALA A 51 -4.91 -3.37 1.93
N LEU A 52 -3.81 -3.89 1.38
CA LEU A 52 -2.52 -3.94 2.05
C LEU A 52 -1.97 -2.54 2.36
N VAL A 53 -2.01 -1.62 1.39
CA VAL A 53 -1.53 -0.24 1.57
C VAL A 53 -2.41 0.52 2.57
N ASN A 54 -3.74 0.37 2.49
CA ASN A 54 -4.67 0.99 3.43
C ASN A 54 -4.49 0.49 4.86
N TRP A 55 -4.19 -0.81 5.02
CA TRP A 55 -3.86 -1.39 6.30
C TRP A 55 -2.52 -0.86 6.83
N MET A 56 -1.47 -0.86 6.01
CA MET A 56 -0.14 -0.32 6.39
C MET A 56 -0.19 1.16 6.80
N ALA A 57 -1.06 1.95 6.17
CA ALA A 57 -1.24 3.36 6.52
C ALA A 57 -1.81 3.59 7.94
N LYS A 58 -2.40 2.55 8.56
CA LYS A 58 -2.99 2.57 9.91
C LYS A 58 -2.24 1.70 10.92
N ALA A 59 -1.44 0.75 10.45
CA ALA A 59 -0.72 -0.21 11.26
C ALA A 59 0.39 0.42 12.11
N SER A 60 0.85 -0.34 13.11
CA SER A 60 1.98 0.05 13.95
C SER A 60 3.31 -0.31 13.27
N PRO A 61 4.38 0.48 13.45
CA PRO A 61 5.74 0.09 13.03
C PRO A 61 6.22 -1.25 13.61
N THR A 62 5.60 -1.73 14.69
CA THR A 62 5.86 -3.06 15.28
C THR A 62 5.39 -4.21 14.40
N ASP A 63 4.43 -3.98 13.51
CA ASP A 63 3.84 -5.02 12.66
C ASP A 63 4.67 -5.28 11.37
N ARG A 64 5.84 -4.63 11.28
CA ARG A 64 6.75 -4.70 10.13
C ARG A 64 7.14 -6.12 9.75
N ASP A 65 7.46 -6.96 10.73
CA ASP A 65 7.88 -8.33 10.42
C ASP A 65 6.70 -9.17 9.89
N TYR A 66 5.49 -8.91 10.40
CA TYR A 66 4.28 -9.53 9.90
C TYR A 66 4.01 -9.12 8.45
N VAL A 67 3.95 -7.81 8.16
CA VAL A 67 3.63 -7.33 6.81
C VAL A 67 4.67 -7.77 5.79
N ARG A 68 5.97 -7.77 6.17
CA ARG A 68 7.03 -8.24 5.28
C ARG A 68 6.85 -9.71 4.93
N THR A 69 6.45 -10.52 5.92
CA THR A 69 6.18 -11.95 5.70
C THR A 69 4.94 -12.10 4.82
N LEU A 70 3.84 -11.43 5.15
CA LEU A 70 2.59 -11.47 4.40
C LEU A 70 2.80 -11.09 2.93
N THR A 71 3.45 -9.97 2.64
CA THR A 71 3.73 -9.53 1.26
C THR A 71 4.55 -10.57 0.49
N ARG A 72 5.53 -11.21 1.12
CA ARG A 72 6.32 -12.26 0.49
C ARG A 72 5.47 -13.51 0.20
N GLU A 73 4.61 -13.90 1.12
CA GLU A 73 3.69 -15.04 0.92
C GLU A 73 2.66 -14.73 -0.18
N ILE A 74 2.15 -13.49 -0.28
CA ILE A 74 1.27 -13.04 -1.37
C ILE A 74 1.97 -13.18 -2.72
N VAL A 75 3.20 -12.65 -2.84
CA VAL A 75 3.99 -12.77 -4.07
C VAL A 75 4.24 -14.25 -4.42
N SER A 76 4.61 -15.07 -3.42
CA SER A 76 4.81 -16.50 -3.64
C SER A 76 3.53 -17.22 -4.08
N ALA A 77 2.37 -16.84 -3.54
CA ALA A 77 1.08 -17.42 -3.93
C ALA A 77 0.72 -17.05 -5.38
N TYR A 78 0.96 -15.79 -5.79
CA TYR A 78 0.81 -15.39 -7.19
C TYR A 78 1.80 -16.13 -8.10
N ASP A 79 3.09 -16.18 -7.78
CA ASP A 79 4.10 -16.87 -8.61
C ASP A 79 3.82 -18.37 -8.76
N SER A 80 3.18 -19.00 -7.76
CA SER A 80 2.81 -20.41 -7.82
C SER A 80 1.63 -20.72 -8.76
N THR A 81 0.83 -19.70 -9.09
CA THR A 81 -0.38 -19.84 -9.91
C THR A 81 -0.24 -19.17 -11.27
N ASP A 82 0.26 -17.94 -11.31
CA ASP A 82 0.49 -17.13 -12.49
C ASP A 82 1.56 -16.04 -12.21
N ASN A 83 2.75 -16.18 -12.81
CA ASN A 83 3.84 -15.18 -12.73
C ASN A 83 3.44 -13.78 -13.23
N TYR A 84 2.33 -13.64 -13.96
CA TYR A 84 1.84 -12.34 -14.42
C TYR A 84 1.12 -11.58 -13.30
N ALA A 85 0.44 -12.31 -12.39
CA ALA A 85 -0.32 -11.71 -11.29
C ALA A 85 0.59 -11.01 -10.26
N SER A 86 1.78 -11.54 -9.99
CA SER A 86 2.74 -10.90 -9.08
C SER A 86 3.27 -9.56 -9.62
N ARG A 87 3.46 -9.45 -10.94
CA ARG A 87 3.81 -8.19 -11.60
C ARG A 87 2.68 -7.18 -11.52
N HIS A 88 1.44 -7.61 -11.76
CA HIS A 88 0.28 -6.76 -11.58
C HIS A 88 0.12 -6.27 -10.15
N PHE A 89 0.36 -7.13 -9.17
CA PHE A 89 0.35 -6.75 -7.76
C PHE A 89 1.42 -5.70 -7.44
N ALA A 90 2.66 -5.89 -7.93
CA ALA A 90 3.73 -4.92 -7.75
C ALA A 90 3.39 -3.56 -8.38
N HIS A 91 2.90 -3.55 -9.62
CA HIS A 91 2.46 -2.33 -10.28
C HIS A 91 1.29 -1.66 -9.55
N ALA A 92 0.32 -2.44 -9.05
CA ALA A 92 -0.79 -1.91 -8.27
C ALA A 92 -0.31 -1.27 -6.96
N LEU A 93 0.66 -1.87 -6.26
CA LEU A 93 1.28 -1.25 -5.07
C LEU A 93 1.91 0.10 -5.41
N ASP A 94 2.63 0.20 -6.51
CA ASP A 94 3.22 1.45 -6.98
C ASP A 94 2.15 2.50 -7.29
N SER A 95 1.14 2.14 -8.09
CA SER A 95 0.02 3.03 -8.42
C SER A 95 -0.74 3.52 -7.19
N VAL A 96 -1.00 2.65 -6.20
CA VAL A 96 -1.70 3.06 -4.98
C VAL A 96 -0.84 4.03 -4.17
N LYS A 97 0.47 3.77 -4.02
CA LYS A 97 1.38 4.67 -3.28
C LYS A 97 1.42 6.08 -3.88
N GLU A 98 1.37 6.21 -5.20
CA GLU A 98 1.38 7.51 -5.90
C GLU A 98 0.14 8.37 -5.59
N THR A 99 -0.96 7.77 -5.14
CA THR A 99 -2.20 8.49 -4.77
C THR A 99 -2.24 8.94 -3.32
N LEU A 100 -1.28 8.52 -2.49
CA LEU A 100 -1.29 8.79 -1.06
C LEU A 100 -0.82 10.22 -0.75
N SER A 101 -1.38 10.80 0.32
CA SER A 101 -0.77 11.97 0.95
C SER A 101 0.60 11.60 1.53
N VAL A 102 1.50 12.58 1.62
CA VAL A 102 2.87 12.37 2.12
C VAL A 102 2.89 11.72 3.50
N GLU A 103 1.95 12.08 4.38
CA GLU A 103 1.85 11.50 5.73
C GLU A 103 1.48 10.02 5.70
N LYS A 104 0.53 9.63 4.82
CA LYS A 104 0.14 8.22 4.68
C LYS A 104 1.25 7.41 4.03
N LEU A 105 1.90 7.97 3.01
CA LEU A 105 3.03 7.34 2.34
C LEU A 105 4.19 7.09 3.31
N ALA A 106 4.50 8.05 4.18
CA ALA A 106 5.51 7.90 5.22
C ALA A 106 5.20 6.72 6.16
N ARG A 107 3.95 6.59 6.62
CA ARG A 107 3.52 5.46 7.46
C ARG A 107 3.69 4.12 6.75
N VAL A 108 3.25 4.04 5.50
CA VAL A 108 3.40 2.84 4.67
C VAL A 108 4.86 2.43 4.57
N TYR A 109 5.77 3.37 4.30
CA TYR A 109 7.20 3.07 4.23
C TYR A 109 7.78 2.58 5.57
N VAL A 110 7.42 3.22 6.67
CA VAL A 110 7.90 2.86 8.02
C VAL A 110 7.46 1.45 8.43
N VAL A 111 6.23 1.08 8.08
CA VAL A 111 5.66 -0.24 8.33
C VAL A 111 6.24 -1.28 7.38
N ALA A 112 6.41 -0.96 6.09
CA ALA A 112 6.88 -1.91 5.08
C ALA A 112 8.39 -2.23 5.18
N SER A 113 9.20 -1.33 5.73
CA SER A 113 10.66 -1.42 5.67
C SER A 113 11.36 -1.20 7.00
N LYS A 114 12.50 -1.88 7.20
CA LYS A 114 13.39 -1.61 8.34
C LYS A 114 13.97 -0.19 8.22
N PRO A 115 14.15 0.55 9.33
CA PRO A 115 14.58 1.95 9.29
C PRO A 115 15.88 2.18 8.51
N SER A 116 16.90 1.35 8.73
CA SER A 116 18.20 1.46 8.04
C SER A 116 18.09 1.24 6.54
N ARG A 117 17.34 0.21 6.11
CA ARG A 117 17.12 -0.09 4.69
C ARG A 117 16.31 1.01 4.01
N LEU A 118 15.26 1.48 4.67
CA LEU A 118 14.43 2.57 4.16
C LEU A 118 15.27 3.83 3.91
N ALA A 119 16.14 4.17 4.85
CA ALA A 119 17.04 5.32 4.72
C ALA A 119 17.95 5.22 3.49
N VAL A 120 18.55 4.04 3.25
CA VAL A 120 19.41 3.82 2.07
C VAL A 120 18.61 3.98 0.78
N ILE A 121 17.43 3.35 0.68
CA ILE A 121 16.57 3.43 -0.51
C ILE A 121 16.21 4.89 -0.82
N LEU A 122 15.68 5.61 0.17
CA LEU A 122 15.24 6.99 -0.04
C LEU A 122 16.39 7.95 -0.36
N ARG A 123 17.59 7.67 0.15
CA ARG A 123 18.80 8.43 -0.18
C ARG A 123 19.20 8.20 -1.64
N GLU A 124 19.21 6.95 -2.09
CA GLU A 124 19.56 6.56 -3.46
C GLU A 124 18.54 7.07 -4.49
N GLU A 125 17.26 7.07 -4.12
CA GLU A 125 16.16 7.57 -4.96
C GLU A 125 16.02 9.10 -4.94
N GLY A 126 16.76 9.81 -4.08
CA GLY A 126 16.67 11.26 -3.97
C GLY A 126 15.31 11.76 -3.47
N ALA A 127 14.75 11.08 -2.46
CA ALA A 127 13.41 11.34 -1.96
C ALA A 127 13.18 12.79 -1.47
N ASP A 128 11.95 13.28 -1.63
CA ASP A 128 11.54 14.63 -1.21
C ASP A 128 11.77 14.85 0.29
N THR A 129 12.35 16.00 0.63
CA THR A 129 12.53 16.46 2.01
C THR A 129 11.26 16.45 2.87
N ALA A 130 10.07 16.66 2.29
CA ALA A 130 8.78 16.57 2.97
C ALA A 130 8.49 15.13 3.42
N LEU A 131 8.76 14.15 2.55
CA LEU A 131 8.61 12.72 2.89
C LEU A 131 9.59 12.32 3.99
N ILE A 132 10.85 12.75 3.91
CA ILE A 132 11.85 12.49 4.96
C ILE A 132 11.41 13.05 6.31
N ARG A 133 10.83 14.26 6.32
CA ARG A 133 10.31 14.89 7.54
C ARG A 133 9.17 14.08 8.15
N GLU A 134 8.23 13.61 7.34
CA GLU A 134 7.11 12.80 7.83
C GLU A 134 7.54 11.40 8.30
N ILE A 135 8.55 10.80 7.67
CA ILE A 135 9.15 9.55 8.16
C ILE A 135 9.76 9.74 9.55
N ARG A 136 10.55 10.81 9.75
CA ARG A 136 11.09 11.15 11.08
C ARG A 136 10.01 11.37 12.10
N ARG A 137 8.94 12.09 11.72
CA ARG A 137 7.79 12.33 12.58
C ARG A 137 7.11 11.00 12.97
N THR A 138 7.02 10.06 12.03
CA THR A 138 6.44 8.74 12.29
C THR A 138 7.29 7.94 13.28
N TYR A 139 8.62 8.08 13.26
CA TYR A 139 9.54 7.50 14.25
C TYR A 139 9.68 8.33 15.54
N ALA A 140 8.96 9.42 15.75
CA ALA A 140 9.22 10.34 16.87
C ALA A 140 9.18 9.67 18.26
N THR A 141 8.38 8.61 18.41
CA THR A 141 8.27 7.81 19.64
C THR A 141 9.16 6.56 19.64
N ASP A 142 9.78 6.20 18.52
CA ASP A 142 10.73 5.10 18.35
C ASP A 142 12.14 5.66 18.14
N THR A 143 12.79 6.00 19.24
CA THR A 143 14.13 6.62 19.23
C THR A 143 15.20 5.73 18.59
N VAL A 144 15.06 4.40 18.71
CA VAL A 144 15.97 3.43 18.11
C VAL A 144 15.79 3.40 16.60
N GLY A 145 14.54 3.31 16.13
CA GLY A 145 14.20 3.37 14.71
C GLY A 145 14.62 4.69 14.06
N LEU A 146 14.35 5.81 14.72
CA LEU A 146 14.77 7.15 14.26
C LEU A 146 16.29 7.23 14.12
N LYS A 147 17.04 6.82 15.14
CA LYS A 147 18.51 6.83 15.09
C LYS A 147 19.05 5.95 13.96
N ALA A 148 18.48 4.75 13.79
CA ALA A 148 18.88 3.85 12.72
C ALA A 148 18.57 4.43 11.33
N PHE A 149 17.43 5.09 11.16
CA PHE A 149 17.09 5.80 9.93
C PHE A 149 18.08 6.95 9.65
N ASP A 150 18.25 7.88 10.58
CA ASP A 150 19.07 9.08 10.38
C ASP A 150 20.55 8.75 10.16
N THR A 151 21.08 7.78 10.89
CA THR A 151 22.46 7.32 10.71
C THR A 151 22.69 6.86 9.28
N ASN A 152 21.78 6.06 8.72
CA ASN A 152 21.97 5.49 7.38
C ASN A 152 21.61 6.48 6.26
N TYR A 153 20.75 7.46 6.51
CA TYR A 153 20.37 8.46 5.51
C TYR A 153 21.50 9.46 5.22
N PHE A 154 22.31 9.79 6.24
CA PHE A 154 23.34 10.82 6.14
C PHE A 154 24.77 10.31 6.01
N ILE A 155 25.02 9.01 6.20
CA ILE A 155 26.30 8.42 5.82
C ILE A 155 26.44 8.52 4.30
N ARG A 156 27.63 8.87 3.80
CA ARG A 156 27.98 8.87 2.37
C ARG A 156 28.74 7.60 2.02
#